data_AF-A0A9E0LY26-F1
#
_entry.id   AF-A0A9E0LY26-F1
#
_cell.length_a   1.000
_cell.length_b   1.000
_cell.length_c   1.000
_cell.angle_alpha   90.00
_cell.angle_beta   90.00
_cell.angle_gamma   90.00
#
_symmetry.space_group_name_H-M   'P 1'
#
loop_
_entity.id
_entity.type
_entity.pdbx_description
1 polymer ?
#
loop_
_entity_poly.entity_id
_entity_poly.type
_entity_poly.pdbx_seq_one_letter_code
_entity_poly.pdbx_strand_id
1 'polypeptide(L)' 'MKVLSAEVVDGRLELPEGAAKEGATLMVLVPDGEETGFHLSAEEQARLRISLAQADRGELSDGLELLDELDR' A
#
# COMPACT_ATOMS: atom_id res chain seq x y z
N MET A 1 2.81 -14.74 7.94
CA MET A 1 3.78 -13.76 7.40
C MET A 1 3.64 -12.46 8.18
N LYS A 2 4.74 -11.78 8.49
CA LYS A 2 4.74 -10.50 9.22
C LYS A 2 5.55 -9.50 8.40
N VAL A 3 4.98 -8.34 8.10
CA VAL A 3 5.70 -7.21 7.50
C VAL A 3 6.20 -6.35 8.64
N LEU A 4 7.46 -5.96 8.57
CA LEU A 4 8.12 -5.10 9.55
C LEU A 4 9.00 -4.10 8.81
N SER A 5 9.03 -2.88 9.32
CA SER A 5 9.92 -1.84 8.82
C SER A 5 11.22 -1.89 9.61
N ALA A 6 12.34 -1.70 8.92
CA ALA A 6 13.68 -1.69 9.47
C ALA A 6 14.45 -0.53 8.85
N GLU A 7 15.33 0.10 9.62
CA GLU A 7 16.19 1.17 9.14
C GLU A 7 17.54 0.60 8.69
N VAL A 8 18.16 1.26 7.72
CA VAL A 8 19.54 0.96 7.31
C VAL A 8 20.48 1.86 8.11
N VAL A 9 21.24 1.28 9.04
CA VAL A 9 22.27 1.97 9.83
C VAL A 9 23.63 1.35 9.50
N ASP A 10 24.60 2.17 9.11
CA ASP A 10 25.96 1.73 8.70
C ASP A 10 25.96 0.60 7.65
N GLY A 11 25.03 0.66 6.68
CA GLY A 11 24.90 -0.33 5.62
C GLY A 11 24.34 -1.68 6.08
N ARG A 12 23.74 -1.74 7.28
CA ARG A 12 23.10 -2.93 7.83
C ARG A 12 21.63 -2.64 8.16
N LEU A 13 20.77 -3.64 8.00
CA LEU A 13 19.38 -3.56 8.44
C LEU A 13 19.31 -3.77 9.96
N GLU A 14 18.84 -2.78 10.70
CA GLU A 14 18.51 -2.93 12.11
C GLU A 14 17.12 -3.55 12.27
N LEU A 15 17.08 -4.78 12.75
CA LEU A 15 15.86 -5.52 13.02
C LEU A 15 15.59 -5.51 14.53
N PRO A 16 14.32 -5.36 14.97
CA PRO A 16 13.97 -5.54 16.36
C PRO A 16 14.41 -6.93 16.87
N GLU A 17 14.78 -7.03 18.15
CA GLU A 17 15.11 -8.33 18.75
C GLU A 17 13.97 -9.34 18.54
N GLY A 18 14.32 -10.56 18.12
CA GLY A 18 13.36 -11.62 17.83
C GLY A 18 12.54 -11.43 16.54
N ALA A 19 12.85 -10.43 15.71
CA ALA A 19 12.16 -10.21 14.43
C ALA A 19 12.38 -11.36 13.43
N ALA A 20 13.53 -12.03 13.50
CA ALA A 20 13.87 -13.16 12.65
C ALA A 20 14.62 -14.24 13.45
N LYS A 21 14.38 -15.50 13.11
CA LYS A 21 15.14 -16.65 13.65
C LYS A 21 16.33 -16.94 12.76
N GLU A 22 17.35 -17.58 13.31
CA GLU A 22 18.46 -18.11 12.52
C GLU A 22 17.94 -19.00 11.37
N GLY A 23 18.50 -18.81 10.17
CA GLY A 23 18.07 -19.51 8.95
C GLY A 23 16.81 -18.94 8.27
N ALA A 24 16.19 -17.89 8.81
CA ALA A 24 15.05 -17.25 8.17
C ALA A 24 15.45 -16.54 6.86
N THR A 25 14.66 -16.71 5.81
CA THR A 25 14.75 -15.91 4.58
C THR A 25 13.95 -14.63 4.76
N LEU A 26 14.59 -13.48 4.54
CA LEU A 26 13.96 -12.17 4.60
C LEU A 26 13.76 -11.62 3.19
N MET A 27 12.63 -10.94 2.99
CA MET A 27 12.34 -10.19 1.78
C MET A 27 12.42 -8.71 2.13
N VAL A 28 13.21 -7.95 1.37
CA VAL A 28 13.35 -6.50 1.54
C VAL A 28 12.57 -5.83 0.41
N LEU A 29 11.65 -4.95 0.78
CA LEU A 29 10.93 -4.10 -0.17
C LEU A 29 11.68 -2.76 -0.22
N VAL A 30 12.35 -2.51 -1.34
CA VAL A 30 13.02 -1.23 -1.60
C VAL A 30 12.13 -0.49 -2.59
N PRO A 31 11.65 0.72 -2.29
CA PRO A 31 10.99 1.55 -3.29
C PRO A 31 11.98 1.81 -4.42
N ASP A 32 11.57 1.56 -5.67
CA ASP A 32 12.34 2.08 -6.79
C ASP A 32 12.33 3.61 -6.67
N GLY A 33 13.50 4.23 -6.61
CA GLY A 33 13.64 5.69 -6.42
C GLY A 33 12.98 6.53 -7.52
N GLU A 34 12.44 5.89 -8.56
CA GLU A 34 11.65 6.49 -9.65
C GLU A 34 10.14 6.23 -9.55
N GLU A 35 9.65 5.54 -8.51
CA GLU A 35 8.25 5.73 -8.12
C GLU A 35 8.13 7.15 -7.54
N THR A 36 7.94 8.12 -8.44
CA THR A 36 7.26 9.36 -8.08
C THR A 36 6.01 8.91 -7.33
N GLY A 37 5.95 9.17 -6.02
CA GLY A 37 4.89 8.64 -5.17
C GLY A 37 3.51 8.89 -5.79
N PHE A 38 2.50 8.15 -5.34
CA PHE A 38 1.15 8.32 -5.88
C PHE A 38 0.71 9.79 -5.81
N HIS A 39 0.72 10.47 -6.97
CA HIS A 39 0.40 11.88 -7.10
C HIS A 39 -0.88 12.00 -7.91
N LEU A 40 -1.88 12.59 -7.29
CA LEU A 40 -3.10 12.97 -7.98
C LEU A 40 -2.95 14.38 -8.53
N SER A 41 -3.32 14.57 -9.80
CA SER A 41 -3.65 15.89 -10.31
C SER A 41 -4.75 16.54 -9.47
N ALA A 42 -4.91 17.87 -9.59
CA ALA A 42 -5.97 18.58 -8.87
C ALA A 42 -7.38 18.03 -9.18
N GLU A 43 -7.59 17.59 -10.43
CA GLU A 43 -8.84 16.98 -10.86
C GLU A 43 -9.05 15.59 -10.23
N GLU A 44 -8.04 14.73 -10.25
CA GLU A 44 -8.11 13.41 -9.62
C GLU A 44 -8.30 13.51 -8.11
N GLN A 45 -7.65 14.49 -7.47
CA GLN A 45 -7.83 14.73 -6.05
C GLN A 45 -9.26 15.20 -5.72
N ALA A 46 -9.86 16.02 -6.59
CA ALA A 46 -11.26 16.40 -6.44
C ALA A 46 -12.19 15.19 -6.58
N ARG A 47 -11.95 14.31 -7.57
CA ARG A 47 -12.70 13.06 -7.75
C ARG A 47 -12.58 12.16 -6.51
N LEU A 48 -11.37 11.95 -6.00
CA LEU A 48 -11.15 11.11 -4.82
C LEU A 48 -11.93 11.65 -3.61
N ARG A 49 -11.94 12.96 -3.37
CA ARG A 49 -12.70 13.55 -2.26
C ARG A 49 -14.21 13.31 -2.40
N ILE A 50 -14.75 13.36 -3.61
CA ILE A 50 -16.17 13.06 -3.86
C ILE A 50 -16.45 11.59 -3.50
N SER A 51 -15.61 10.66 -3.98
CA SER A 51 -15.77 9.23 -3.69
C SER A 51 -15.66 8.90 -2.21
N LEU A 52 -14.73 9.54 -1.49
CA LEU A 52 -14.64 9.39 -0.03
C LEU A 52 -15.91 9.86 0.68
N ALA A 53 -16.46 11.01 0.26
CA ALA A 53 -17.72 11.51 0.83
C ALA A 53 -18.92 10.60 0.52
N GLN A 54 -18.93 9.91 -0.62
CA GLN A 54 -19.93 8.89 -0.95
C GLN A 54 -19.80 7.68 -0.03
N ALA A 55 -18.58 7.18 0.15
CA ALA A 55 -18.30 6.07 1.06
C ALA A 55 -18.71 6.39 2.50
N ASP A 56 -18.46 7.61 3.00
CA ASP A 56 -18.89 8.05 4.33
C ASP A 56 -20.41 8.03 4.50
N ARG A 57 -21.16 8.21 3.41
CA ARG A 57 -22.64 8.10 3.38
C ARG A 57 -23.13 6.68 3.18
N GLY A 58 -22.24 5.70 3.04
CA GLY A 58 -22.57 4.31 2.76
C GLY A 58 -22.97 4.04 1.30
N GLU A 59 -22.70 4.98 0.39
CA GLU A 59 -22.89 4.80 -1.06
C GLU A 59 -21.72 3.96 -1.60
N LEU A 60 -21.75 2.65 -1.32
CA LEU A 60 -20.73 1.69 -1.72
C LEU A 60 -21.30 0.70 -2.75
N SER A 61 -20.44 0.23 -3.64
CA SER A 61 -20.72 -0.89 -4.54
C SER A 61 -19.88 -2.09 -4.11
N ASP A 62 -20.42 -3.30 -4.23
CA ASP A 62 -19.62 -4.51 -4.02
C ASP A 62 -18.56 -4.63 -5.12
N GLY A 63 -17.32 -4.92 -4.72
CA GLY A 63 -16.19 -4.93 -5.64
C GLY A 63 -16.21 -6.11 -6.62
N LEU A 64 -16.76 -7.25 -6.23
CA LEU A 64 -16.88 -8.41 -7.12
C LEU A 64 -18.03 -8.21 -8.10
N GLU A 65 -19.15 -7.65 -7.63
CA GLU A 65 -20.29 -7.30 -8.50
C GLU A 65 -19.89 -6.27 -9.56
N LEU A 66 -19.12 -5.23 -9.19
CA LEU A 66 -18.60 -4.24 -10.13
C LEU A 66 -17.68 -4.87 -11.20
N LEU A 67 -16.82 -5.81 -10.81
CA LEU A 67 -15.94 -6.49 -11.76
C LEU A 67 -16.73 -7.37 -12.74
N ASP A 68 -17.75 -8.07 -12.26
CA ASP A 68 -18.67 -8.85 -13.10
C ASP A 68 -19.44 -7.96 -14.11
N GLU A 69 -19.75 -6.71 -13.75
CA GLU A 69 -20.37 -5.73 -14.65
C GLU A 69 -19.41 -5.20 -15.72
N LEU A 70 -18.13 -5.03 -15.39
CA LEU A 70 -17.11 -4.50 -16.31
C LEU A 70 -16.57 -5.55 -17.30
N ASP A 71 -16.68 -6.84 -16.98
CA ASP A 71 -16.29 -7.95 -17.86
C ASP A 71 -17.34 -8.29 -18.95
N ARG A 72 -18.44 -7.53 -19.02
CA ARG A 72 -19.53 -7.68 -20.01
C ARG A 72 -19.47 -6.63 -21.13
#